data_AF-A0A359GZ14-F1
#
_entry.id   AF-A0A359GZ14-F1
#
_cell.length_a   1.000
_cell.length_b   1.000
_cell.length_c   1.000
_cell.angle_alpha   90.00
_cell.angle_beta   90.00
_cell.angle_gamma   90.00
#
_symmetry.space_group_name_H-M   'P 1'
#
loop_
_entity.id
_entity.type
_entity.pdbx_description
1 polymer ?
#
loop_
_entity_poly.entity_id
_entity_poly.type
_entity_poly.pdbx_seq_one_letter_code
_entity_poly.pdbx_strand_id
1 'polypeptide(L)'
;MRTTIKLILTLLLMANKALAASSLDYSSHPFVLPAESENLIVADTNGDGLRELITLVDRSIRVYFQDERGFDFASGYQDIELPGSAVGWDISTNYSQNGHASIIALIDGHDVLAWHINGDTISLPESIMTNLPGFLSNGVNRLHFSRDINGDSLEDLIIPGTGNLHLYIANGNGVYESGLSINSESRLRTELSGELERRTGQAIRIPVMELRDVNSDGANDLISQTDERLDVFIASRAANAYFPMTPSYSLDIAEIEERLGEFDIDNLDFSNLTGLLALTHEEVLEDVNGDGIEDLLLREGGKVSLFGGTTTGMELTRPKQVLRS
;
A
#
# COMPACT_ATOMS: atom_id res chain seq x y z
N MET A 1 83.37 30.68 17.33
CA MET A 1 83.28 29.20 17.18
C MET A 1 81.94 28.91 16.53
N ARG A 2 81.95 28.15 15.45
CA ARG A 2 80.83 27.89 14.53
C ARG A 2 79.69 27.14 15.24
N THR A 3 78.44 27.52 15.00
CA THR A 3 77.31 26.62 15.21
C THR A 3 76.42 26.63 13.97
N THR A 4 76.48 25.48 13.32
CA THR A 4 75.84 25.04 12.08
C THR A 4 74.32 25.03 12.17
N ILE A 5 73.70 25.45 11.08
CA ILE A 5 72.32 25.12 10.70
C ILE A 5 72.20 23.59 10.56
N LYS A 6 71.20 22.99 11.21
CA LYS A 6 70.60 21.74 10.74
C LYS A 6 69.09 21.90 10.75
N LEU A 7 68.57 22.06 9.54
CA LEU A 7 67.18 21.97 9.14
C LEU A 7 66.67 20.57 9.52
N ILE A 8 65.69 20.48 10.42
CA ILE A 8 64.93 19.25 10.65
C ILE A 8 63.63 19.39 9.85
N LEU A 9 63.59 18.62 8.77
CA LEU A 9 62.45 18.43 7.89
C LEU A 9 61.42 17.58 8.65
N THR A 10 60.37 18.20 9.21
CA THR A 10 59.27 17.45 9.82
C THR A 10 58.40 16.90 8.69
N LEU A 11 58.53 15.60 8.45
CA LEU A 11 57.74 14.83 7.51
C LEU A 11 56.27 14.83 7.98
N LEU A 12 55.39 15.51 7.25
CA LEU A 12 53.95 15.49 7.48
C LEU A 12 53.43 14.12 7.01
N LEU A 13 53.32 13.17 7.94
CA LEU A 13 52.69 11.88 7.68
C LEU A 13 51.17 12.12 7.58
N MET A 14 50.65 12.30 6.37
CA MET A 14 49.22 12.20 6.13
C MET A 14 48.80 10.75 6.43
N ALA A 15 48.22 10.52 7.59
CA ALA A 15 47.53 9.28 7.88
C ALA A 15 46.26 9.24 7.03
N ASN A 16 46.35 8.59 5.86
CA ASN A 16 45.19 8.08 5.16
C ASN A 16 44.47 7.10 6.11
N LYS A 17 43.44 7.57 6.82
CA LYS A 17 42.44 6.66 7.39
C LYS A 17 41.67 6.10 6.20
N ALA A 18 42.15 4.98 5.67
CA ALA A 18 41.30 4.08 4.92
C ALA A 18 40.14 3.71 5.85
N LEU A 19 38.92 4.14 5.53
CA LEU A 19 37.73 3.52 6.09
C LEU A 19 37.78 2.06 5.63
N ALA A 20 38.25 1.17 6.50
CA ALA A 20 38.01 -0.25 6.34
C ALA A 20 36.48 -0.42 6.40
N ALA A 21 35.89 -0.87 5.30
CA ALA A 21 34.53 -1.39 5.33
C ALA A 21 34.50 -2.47 6.41
N SER A 22 33.65 -2.30 7.43
CA SER A 22 33.42 -3.34 8.44
C SER A 22 33.07 -4.64 7.73
N SER A 23 33.79 -5.71 8.02
CA SER A 23 33.37 -7.05 7.59
C SER A 23 31.94 -7.27 8.10
N LEU A 24 31.02 -7.67 7.22
CA LEU A 24 29.73 -8.13 7.69
C LEU A 24 29.95 -9.39 8.52
N ASP A 25 29.67 -9.28 9.82
CA ASP A 25 29.65 -10.43 10.72
C ASP A 25 28.27 -11.09 10.59
N TYR A 26 28.28 -12.35 10.15
CA TYR A 26 27.09 -13.17 10.06
C TYR A 26 27.09 -14.21 11.18
N SER A 27 25.96 -14.36 11.86
CA SER A 27 25.70 -15.48 12.77
C SER A 27 24.66 -16.41 12.15
N SER A 28 24.85 -17.71 12.31
CA SER A 28 23.87 -18.73 11.89
C SER A 28 23.12 -19.24 13.11
N HIS A 29 21.79 -19.28 13.03
CA HIS A 29 20.94 -19.84 14.08
C HIS A 29 20.06 -20.96 13.51
N PRO A 30 20.02 -22.15 14.12
CA PRO A 30 19.10 -23.20 13.70
C PRO A 30 17.66 -22.80 14.05
N PHE A 31 16.71 -23.08 13.16
CA PHE A 31 15.29 -22.82 13.39
C PHE A 31 14.44 -24.08 13.23
N VAL A 32 13.35 -24.13 13.97
CA VAL A 32 12.32 -25.18 13.88
C VAL A 32 10.96 -24.50 13.93
N LEU A 33 10.18 -24.66 12.87
CA LEU A 33 8.82 -24.13 12.78
C LEU A 33 7.84 -25.31 12.64
N PRO A 34 6.60 -25.17 13.15
CA PRO A 34 5.52 -26.08 12.81
C PRO A 34 5.37 -26.27 11.29
N ALA A 35 4.97 -27.46 10.86
CA ALA A 35 4.79 -27.76 9.43
C ALA A 35 3.71 -26.90 8.76
N GLU A 36 2.74 -26.44 9.55
CA GLU A 36 1.62 -25.58 9.14
C GLU A 36 1.95 -24.08 9.24
N SER A 37 3.23 -23.71 9.41
CA SER A 37 3.66 -22.32 9.47
C SER A 37 3.59 -21.65 8.10
N GLU A 38 2.91 -20.51 8.05
CA GLU A 38 2.72 -19.69 6.87
C GLU A 38 3.13 -18.23 7.15
N ASN A 39 3.36 -17.45 6.09
CA ASN A 39 3.54 -15.99 6.16
C ASN A 39 4.59 -15.54 7.19
N LEU A 40 5.84 -15.98 7.01
CA LEU A 40 6.95 -15.61 7.88
C LEU A 40 7.36 -14.13 7.69
N ILE A 41 7.37 -13.37 8.77
CA ILE A 41 7.74 -11.94 8.81
C ILE A 41 8.76 -11.71 9.92
N VAL A 42 9.60 -10.69 9.73
CA VAL A 42 10.55 -10.21 10.74
C VAL A 42 10.29 -8.73 11.03
N ALA A 43 10.01 -8.39 12.28
CA ALA A 43 9.71 -7.02 12.71
C ALA A 43 10.13 -6.78 14.17
N ASP A 44 10.55 -5.57 14.50
CA ASP A 44 10.74 -5.13 15.90
C ASP A 44 9.39 -4.71 16.47
N THR A 45 8.83 -5.55 17.34
CA THR A 45 7.50 -5.37 17.93
C THR A 45 7.54 -4.95 19.38
N ASN A 46 8.62 -5.27 20.10
CA ASN A 46 8.77 -5.00 21.52
C ASN A 46 9.66 -3.79 21.84
N GLY A 47 10.42 -3.30 20.85
CA GLY A 47 11.26 -2.11 20.94
C GLY A 47 12.65 -2.26 21.51
N ASP A 48 13.18 -3.46 21.59
CA ASP A 48 14.55 -3.70 22.05
C ASP A 48 15.59 -3.56 20.94
N GLY A 49 15.17 -3.35 19.69
CA GLY A 49 16.02 -3.23 18.51
C GLY A 49 16.48 -4.56 17.91
N LEU A 50 16.11 -5.69 18.52
CA LEU A 50 16.09 -7.01 17.91
C LEU A 50 14.79 -7.15 17.10
N ARG A 51 14.65 -8.26 16.36
CA ARG A 51 13.47 -8.45 15.52
C ARG A 51 12.83 -9.80 15.79
N GLU A 52 11.56 -9.76 16.13
CA GLU A 52 10.72 -10.93 16.33
C GLU A 52 10.47 -11.63 15.00
N LEU A 53 10.31 -12.95 15.08
CA LEU A 53 9.86 -13.77 13.96
C LEU A 53 8.38 -14.07 14.14
N ILE A 54 7.56 -13.62 13.19
CA ILE A 54 6.10 -13.69 13.25
C ILE A 54 5.62 -14.63 12.14
N THR A 55 4.76 -15.59 12.48
CA THR A 55 4.21 -16.54 11.51
C THR A 55 2.77 -16.90 11.85
N LEU A 56 1.98 -17.22 10.84
CA LEU A 56 0.67 -17.82 11.02
C LEU A 56 0.84 -19.32 11.25
N VAL A 57 0.28 -19.86 12.33
CA VAL A 57 0.18 -21.30 12.60
C VAL A 57 -1.29 -21.65 12.75
N ASP A 58 -1.82 -22.42 11.80
CA ASP A 58 -3.24 -22.75 11.66
C ASP A 58 -4.19 -21.53 11.55
N ARG A 59 -4.51 -20.89 12.68
CA ARG A 59 -5.38 -19.71 12.79
C ARG A 59 -4.88 -18.71 13.84
N SER A 60 -3.69 -18.94 14.39
CA SER A 60 -3.08 -18.12 15.42
C SER A 60 -1.82 -17.47 14.88
N ILE A 61 -1.56 -16.22 15.28
CA ILE A 61 -0.28 -15.57 14.98
C ILE A 61 0.70 -15.95 16.08
N ARG A 62 1.75 -16.67 15.71
CA ARG A 62 2.85 -17.00 16.61
C ARG A 62 3.95 -15.96 16.48
N VAL A 63 4.40 -15.44 17.61
CA VAL A 63 5.52 -14.49 17.72
C VAL A 63 6.64 -15.17 18.49
N TYR A 64 7.77 -15.40 17.83
CA TYR A 64 9.00 -15.85 18.49
C TYR A 64 9.85 -14.63 18.84
N PHE A 65 10.17 -14.51 20.13
CA PHE A 65 10.96 -13.40 20.65
C PHE A 65 12.45 -13.65 20.46
N GLN A 66 13.14 -12.62 19.99
CA GLN A 66 14.60 -12.66 19.84
C GLN A 66 15.25 -12.11 21.11
N ASP A 67 16.28 -12.78 21.61
CA ASP A 67 17.16 -12.24 22.65
C ASP A 67 18.62 -12.15 22.14
N GLU A 68 19.54 -11.69 22.99
CA GLU A 68 20.97 -11.59 22.67
C GLU A 68 21.61 -12.94 22.26
N ARG A 69 20.98 -14.07 22.59
CA ARG A 69 21.43 -15.43 22.29
C ARG A 69 20.73 -16.02 21.07
N GLY A 70 19.76 -15.33 20.49
CA GLY A 70 18.99 -15.75 19.32
C GLY A 70 17.53 -16.05 19.65
N PHE A 71 17.00 -17.14 19.07
CA PHE A 71 15.60 -17.55 19.25
C PHE A 71 15.50 -18.87 20.04
N ASP A 72 14.51 -18.97 20.93
CA ASP A 72 14.04 -20.24 21.50
C ASP A 72 12.75 -20.69 20.82
N PHE A 73 12.87 -21.58 19.82
CA PHE A 73 11.72 -22.10 19.08
C PHE A 73 10.87 -23.11 19.86
N ALA A 74 11.34 -23.60 21.02
CA ALA A 74 10.62 -24.60 21.81
C ALA A 74 9.63 -23.95 22.79
N SER A 75 10.01 -22.83 23.41
CA SER A 75 9.17 -22.15 24.41
C SER A 75 9.22 -20.62 24.38
N GLY A 76 10.14 -20.01 23.63
CA GLY A 76 10.32 -18.56 23.53
C GLY A 76 9.36 -17.90 22.55
N TYR A 77 8.08 -18.28 22.60
CA TYR A 77 7.04 -17.71 21.74
C TYR A 77 5.74 -17.49 22.49
N GLN A 78 4.91 -16.59 21.95
CA GLN A 78 3.51 -16.45 22.33
C GLN A 78 2.61 -16.55 21.10
N ASP A 79 1.38 -17.00 21.33
CA ASP A 79 0.36 -17.15 20.30
C ASP A 79 -0.76 -16.12 20.53
N ILE A 80 -1.21 -15.50 19.45
CA ILE A 80 -2.41 -14.68 19.38
C ILE A 80 -3.51 -15.50 18.73
N GLU A 81 -4.55 -15.81 19.48
CA GLU A 81 -5.77 -16.38 18.92
C GLU A 81 -6.58 -15.27 18.25
N LEU A 82 -6.75 -15.38 16.94
CA LEU A 82 -7.53 -14.42 16.16
C LEU A 82 -9.03 -14.75 16.28
N PRO A 83 -9.86 -13.81 16.77
CA PRO A 83 -11.30 -14.02 16.82
C PRO A 83 -11.90 -14.00 15.41
N GLY A 84 -13.11 -14.54 15.27
CA GLY A 84 -13.84 -14.55 14.00
C GLY A 84 -13.51 -15.74 13.09
N SER A 85 -14.05 -15.70 11.88
CA SER A 85 -13.95 -16.77 10.88
C SER A 85 -13.16 -16.35 9.64
N ALA A 86 -13.27 -15.08 9.27
CA ALA A 86 -12.55 -14.42 8.20
C ALA A 86 -11.65 -13.32 8.79
N VAL A 87 -10.34 -13.45 8.67
CA VAL A 87 -9.39 -12.54 9.30
C VAL A 87 -8.35 -12.07 8.29
N GLY A 88 -8.23 -10.76 8.17
CA GLY A 88 -7.15 -10.09 7.44
C GLY A 88 -6.19 -9.49 8.45
N TRP A 89 -4.98 -10.03 8.60
CA TRP A 89 -4.00 -9.51 9.56
C TRP A 89 -2.89 -8.71 8.90
N ASP A 90 -2.25 -7.85 9.68
CA ASP A 90 -1.09 -7.07 9.26
C ASP A 90 -0.25 -6.62 10.46
N ILE A 91 0.83 -5.91 10.17
CA ILE A 91 1.72 -5.26 11.14
C ILE A 91 1.60 -3.75 10.96
N SER A 92 1.48 -3.01 12.06
CA SER A 92 1.36 -1.55 12.03
C SER A 92 2.16 -0.86 13.13
N THR A 93 2.80 0.26 12.82
CA THR A 93 3.55 1.07 13.81
C THR A 93 2.70 2.13 14.52
N ASN A 94 1.44 2.30 14.12
CA ASN A 94 0.60 3.41 14.59
C ASN A 94 0.11 3.31 16.03
N TYR A 95 0.02 2.09 16.55
CA TYR A 95 -0.73 1.85 17.79
C TYR A 95 0.18 1.63 18.99
N SER A 96 1.50 1.72 18.84
CA SER A 96 2.43 1.67 19.96
C SER A 96 2.97 3.05 20.33
N GLN A 97 3.17 3.29 21.63
CA GLN A 97 3.60 4.60 22.14
C GLN A 97 5.03 4.99 21.74
N ASN A 98 5.84 4.04 21.27
CA ASN A 98 7.25 4.24 20.96
C ASN A 98 7.58 3.93 19.48
N GLY A 99 6.58 3.71 18.63
CA GLY A 99 6.76 3.48 17.19
C GLY A 99 7.21 2.06 16.81
N HIS A 100 7.16 1.10 17.75
CA HIS A 100 7.35 -0.32 17.46
C HIS A 100 6.09 -0.93 16.84
N ALA A 101 6.28 -2.02 16.11
CA ALA A 101 5.20 -2.69 15.40
C ALA A 101 4.21 -3.35 16.37
N SER A 102 2.93 -3.07 16.19
CA SER A 102 1.80 -3.82 16.75
C SER A 102 1.27 -4.81 15.71
N ILE A 103 0.70 -5.91 16.17
CA ILE A 103 -0.03 -6.84 15.29
C ILE A 103 -1.47 -6.36 15.23
N ILE A 104 -2.02 -6.22 14.03
CA ILE A 104 -3.40 -5.80 13.84
C ILE A 104 -4.18 -6.82 13.00
N ALA A 105 -5.49 -6.87 13.20
CA ALA A 105 -6.36 -7.71 12.41
C ALA A 105 -7.73 -7.09 12.16
N LEU A 106 -8.17 -7.16 10.91
CA LEU A 106 -9.55 -6.95 10.49
C LEU A 106 -10.33 -8.25 10.68
N ILE A 107 -11.28 -8.24 11.60
CA ILE A 107 -12.09 -9.37 12.04
C ILE A 107 -13.43 -9.34 11.31
N ASP A 108 -13.70 -10.40 10.56
CA ASP A 108 -14.91 -10.64 9.77
C ASP A 108 -15.31 -9.45 8.85
N GLY A 109 -14.36 -8.56 8.53
CA GLY A 109 -14.60 -7.34 7.75
C GLY A 109 -15.17 -6.15 8.54
N HIS A 110 -15.40 -6.30 9.85
CA HIS A 110 -16.20 -5.35 10.62
C HIS A 110 -15.45 -4.64 11.74
N ASP A 111 -14.44 -5.27 12.33
CA ASP A 111 -13.73 -4.72 13.47
C ASP A 111 -12.22 -4.78 13.25
N VAL A 112 -11.50 -3.71 13.54
CA VAL A 112 -10.03 -3.70 13.58
C VAL A 112 -9.59 -3.80 15.02
N LEU A 113 -8.83 -4.85 15.33
CA LEU A 113 -8.22 -5.08 16.63
C LEU A 113 -6.71 -4.91 16.55
N ALA A 114 -6.09 -4.45 17.65
CA ALA A 114 -4.65 -4.36 17.81
C ALA A 114 -4.16 -5.13 19.04
N TRP A 115 -3.03 -5.82 18.89
CA TRP A 115 -2.30 -6.44 19.98
C TRP A 115 -0.94 -5.76 20.11
N HIS A 116 -0.66 -5.31 21.33
CA HIS A 116 0.60 -4.64 21.67
C HIS A 116 1.54 -5.62 22.33
N ILE A 117 2.83 -5.44 22.08
CA ILE A 117 3.88 -6.28 22.61
C ILE A 117 4.76 -5.44 23.54
N ASN A 118 4.93 -5.90 24.78
CA ASN A 118 5.76 -5.24 25.78
C ASN A 118 6.74 -6.26 26.36
N GLY A 119 8.01 -6.15 25.98
CA GLY A 119 8.97 -7.24 26.16
C GLY A 119 8.45 -8.50 25.48
N ASP A 120 8.48 -9.63 26.20
CA ASP A 120 8.03 -10.93 25.65
C ASP A 120 6.55 -11.21 25.94
N THR A 121 5.73 -10.19 26.22
CA THR A 121 4.31 -10.35 26.59
C THR A 121 3.39 -9.63 25.63
N ILE A 122 2.40 -10.36 25.12
CA ILE A 122 1.34 -9.81 24.25
C ILE A 122 0.15 -9.35 25.09
N SER A 123 -0.38 -8.16 24.81
CA SER A 123 -1.56 -7.61 25.48
C SER A 123 -2.85 -8.35 25.10
N LEU A 124 -3.93 -8.08 25.84
CA LEU A 124 -5.27 -8.32 25.31
C LEU A 124 -5.54 -7.40 24.11
N PRO A 125 -6.46 -7.79 23.19
CA PRO A 125 -6.78 -6.97 22.03
C PRO A 125 -7.42 -5.64 22.44
N GLU A 126 -6.95 -4.55 21.85
CA GLU A 126 -7.58 -3.25 21.85
C GLU A 126 -8.47 -3.11 20.60
N SER A 127 -9.66 -2.53 20.76
CA SER A 127 -10.55 -2.21 19.64
C SER A 127 -10.18 -0.86 19.05
N ILE A 128 -9.75 -0.85 17.79
CA ILE A 128 -9.33 0.36 17.06
C ILE A 128 -10.51 0.97 16.32
N MET A 129 -11.27 0.15 15.58
CA MET A 129 -12.43 0.59 14.81
C MET A 129 -13.46 -0.52 14.74
N THR A 130 -14.74 -0.16 14.73
CA THR A 130 -15.87 -1.10 14.73
C THR A 130 -16.92 -0.69 13.72
N ASN A 131 -17.81 -1.61 13.35
CA ASN A 131 -18.90 -1.39 12.40
C ASN A 131 -18.42 -0.96 11.01
N LEU A 132 -17.28 -1.51 10.58
CA LEU A 132 -16.74 -1.29 9.25
C LEU A 132 -17.60 -1.98 8.17
N PRO A 133 -17.78 -1.34 7.00
CA PRO A 133 -18.48 -1.92 5.86
C PRO A 133 -17.58 -2.87 5.03
N GLY A 134 -16.65 -3.57 5.68
CA GLY A 134 -15.70 -4.44 4.98
C GLY A 134 -16.27 -5.80 4.61
N PHE A 135 -15.56 -6.48 3.73
CA PHE A 135 -15.82 -7.84 3.30
C PHE A 135 -14.51 -8.63 3.33
N LEU A 136 -14.54 -9.80 3.97
CA LEU A 136 -13.46 -10.77 3.97
C LEU A 136 -13.97 -12.15 3.60
N SER A 137 -13.13 -12.90 2.91
CA SER A 137 -13.33 -14.33 2.70
C SER A 137 -12.87 -15.14 3.90
N ASN A 138 -13.52 -16.29 4.14
CA ASN A 138 -13.17 -17.19 5.24
C ASN A 138 -11.70 -17.59 5.22
N GLY A 139 -11.11 -17.69 6.41
CA GLY A 139 -9.70 -18.03 6.59
C GLY A 139 -8.93 -16.95 7.34
N VAL A 140 -7.61 -17.09 7.43
CA VAL A 140 -6.71 -16.10 8.01
C VAL A 140 -5.66 -15.79 6.96
N ASN A 141 -5.60 -14.55 6.50
CA ASN A 141 -4.71 -14.14 5.44
C ASN A 141 -4.04 -12.82 5.80
N ARG A 142 -2.81 -12.60 5.33
CA ARG A 142 -2.19 -11.28 5.46
C ARG A 142 -2.79 -10.33 4.43
N LEU A 143 -3.31 -9.19 4.88
CA LEU A 143 -4.13 -8.32 4.03
C LEU A 143 -3.41 -7.04 3.59
N HIS A 144 -2.36 -6.60 4.29
CA HIS A 144 -1.65 -5.35 4.01
C HIS A 144 -2.54 -4.11 4.04
N PHE A 145 -3.43 -4.04 5.03
CA PHE A 145 -4.50 -3.05 5.11
C PHE A 145 -4.15 -1.82 5.93
N SER A 146 -2.93 -1.74 6.49
CA SER A 146 -2.44 -0.56 7.20
C SER A 146 -1.21 0.01 6.51
N ARG A 147 -1.31 1.26 6.06
CA ARG A 147 -0.28 1.94 5.23
C ARG A 147 -0.42 3.46 5.32
N ASP A 148 0.69 4.18 5.33
CA ASP A 148 0.71 5.64 5.20
C ASP A 148 0.36 6.04 3.74
N ILE A 149 -0.84 6.60 3.54
CA ILE A 149 -1.37 7.02 2.23
C ILE A 149 -1.09 8.51 1.99
N ASN A 150 -1.23 9.33 3.04
CA ASN A 150 -1.17 10.78 2.96
C ASN A 150 0.25 11.36 3.18
N GLY A 151 1.21 10.52 3.55
CA GLY A 151 2.62 10.87 3.79
C GLY A 151 2.87 11.57 5.12
N ASP A 152 1.99 11.45 6.11
CA ASP A 152 2.14 12.09 7.42
C ASP A 152 2.88 11.23 8.45
N SER A 153 3.40 10.07 8.03
CA SER A 153 4.06 9.05 8.87
C SER A 153 3.14 8.31 9.84
N LEU A 154 1.82 8.47 9.69
CA LEU A 154 0.82 7.64 10.33
C LEU A 154 0.24 6.69 9.28
N GLU A 155 0.14 5.42 9.63
CA GLU A 155 -0.51 4.41 8.80
C GLU A 155 -2.04 4.51 8.83
N ASP A 156 -2.62 4.75 7.66
CA ASP A 156 -4.05 4.76 7.41
C ASP A 156 -4.60 3.33 7.28
N LEU A 157 -5.93 3.18 7.25
CA LEU A 157 -6.59 1.89 7.04
C LEU A 157 -7.26 1.81 5.68
N ILE A 158 -7.07 0.68 4.99
CA ILE A 158 -7.68 0.36 3.69
C ILE A 158 -8.52 -0.90 3.87
N ILE A 159 -9.83 -0.74 4.03
CA ILE A 159 -10.73 -1.84 4.29
C ILE A 159 -11.36 -2.30 2.97
N PRO A 160 -11.13 -3.56 2.52
CA PRO A 160 -11.73 -4.05 1.30
C PRO A 160 -13.23 -4.27 1.50
N GLY A 161 -14.03 -3.86 0.51
CA GLY A 161 -15.45 -4.19 0.41
C GLY A 161 -15.75 -4.99 -0.85
N THR A 162 -17.03 -5.04 -1.21
CA THR A 162 -17.51 -5.75 -2.42
C THR A 162 -17.42 -4.84 -3.64
N GLY A 163 -16.27 -4.84 -4.31
CA GLY A 163 -16.02 -4.01 -5.51
C GLY A 163 -15.59 -2.57 -5.20
N ASN A 164 -15.29 -2.28 -3.94
CA ASN A 164 -14.81 -0.98 -3.47
C ASN A 164 -13.73 -1.16 -2.39
N LEU A 165 -13.02 -0.06 -2.12
CA LEU A 165 -12.16 0.08 -0.95
C LEU A 165 -12.68 1.21 -0.09
N HIS A 166 -12.61 1.03 1.22
CA HIS A 166 -12.92 2.05 2.21
C HIS A 166 -11.62 2.53 2.85
N LEU A 167 -11.27 3.80 2.64
CA LEU A 167 -10.06 4.43 3.13
C LEU A 167 -10.38 5.24 4.39
N TYR A 168 -9.62 5.04 5.45
CA TYR A 168 -9.73 5.79 6.69
C TYR A 168 -8.39 6.43 7.00
N ILE A 169 -8.33 7.75 6.87
CA ILE A 169 -7.11 8.53 7.11
C ILE A 169 -6.93 8.74 8.62
N ALA A 170 -5.74 8.45 9.13
CA ALA A 170 -5.40 8.57 10.53
C ALA A 170 -5.20 10.05 10.92
N ASN A 171 -5.72 10.43 12.08
CA ASN A 171 -5.53 11.76 12.70
C ASN A 171 -4.67 11.68 13.97
N GLY A 172 -4.01 10.54 14.19
CA GLY A 172 -3.24 10.24 15.40
C GLY A 172 -4.08 9.67 16.54
N ASN A 173 -3.41 9.04 17.51
CA ASN A 173 -4.00 8.41 18.70
C ASN A 173 -5.15 7.43 18.39
N GLY A 174 -5.08 6.70 17.27
CA GLY A 174 -6.12 5.75 16.85
C GLY A 174 -7.43 6.39 16.39
N VAL A 175 -7.45 7.71 16.16
CA VAL A 175 -8.62 8.42 15.61
C VAL A 175 -8.49 8.50 14.09
N TYR A 176 -9.60 8.31 13.38
CA TYR A 176 -9.65 8.33 11.92
C TYR A 176 -10.68 9.33 11.41
N GLU A 177 -10.45 9.83 10.21
CA GLU A 177 -11.42 10.57 9.42
C GLU A 177 -12.64 9.68 9.04
N SER A 178 -13.67 10.32 8.48
CA SER A 178 -14.79 9.59 7.89
C SER A 178 -14.32 8.77 6.69
N GLY A 179 -14.74 7.52 6.61
CA GLY A 179 -14.26 6.60 5.58
C GLY A 179 -14.68 7.04 4.16
N LEU A 180 -13.70 7.21 3.27
CA LEU A 180 -13.91 7.44 1.84
C LEU A 180 -14.12 6.09 1.14
N SER A 181 -15.17 5.95 0.34
CA SER A 181 -15.38 4.78 -0.51
C SER A 181 -14.91 5.08 -1.94
N ILE A 182 -14.00 4.27 -2.47
CA ILE A 182 -13.58 4.32 -3.87
C ILE A 182 -13.91 3.02 -4.58
N ASN A 183 -14.23 3.10 -5.87
CA ASN A 183 -14.42 1.89 -6.67
C ASN A 183 -13.08 1.18 -6.85
N SER A 184 -13.11 -0.14 -6.83
CA SER A 184 -11.87 -0.90 -6.99
C SER A 184 -12.18 -2.31 -7.44
N GLU A 185 -11.41 -2.78 -8.41
CA GLU A 185 -11.41 -4.19 -8.80
C GLU A 185 -10.64 -5.02 -7.79
N SER A 186 -11.25 -5.25 -6.63
CA SER A 186 -10.71 -6.19 -5.65
C SER A 186 -10.68 -7.59 -6.26
N ARG A 187 -9.49 -8.16 -6.38
CA ARG A 187 -9.31 -9.49 -6.99
C ARG A 187 -9.42 -10.56 -5.91
N LEU A 188 -10.44 -11.40 -6.01
CA LEU A 188 -10.52 -12.65 -5.26
C LEU A 188 -9.57 -13.68 -5.87
N ARG A 189 -8.59 -14.14 -5.10
CA ARG A 189 -7.79 -15.31 -5.48
C ARG A 189 -8.30 -16.53 -4.75
N THR A 190 -8.57 -17.60 -5.49
CA THR A 190 -8.75 -18.93 -4.89
C THR A 190 -7.36 -19.54 -4.71
N GLU A 191 -6.92 -19.70 -3.47
CA GLU A 191 -5.71 -20.45 -3.16
C GLU A 191 -6.08 -21.93 -3.03
N LEU A 192 -5.54 -22.74 -3.93
CA LEU A 192 -5.64 -24.20 -3.89
C LEU A 192 -4.32 -24.74 -3.36
N SER A 193 -4.26 -25.04 -2.06
CA SER A 193 -3.18 -25.84 -1.50
C SER A 193 -3.42 -27.33 -1.78
N GLY A 194 -2.37 -28.05 -2.16
CA GLY A 194 -2.45 -29.41 -2.69
C GLY A 194 -2.58 -30.49 -1.63
N GLU A 195 -3.69 -30.55 -0.90
CA GLU A 195 -4.29 -31.78 -0.37
C GLU A 195 -5.80 -31.53 -0.21
N LEU A 196 -6.63 -32.40 -0.81
CA LEU A 196 -8.08 -32.22 -0.98
C LEU A 196 -8.90 -32.13 0.32
N GLU A 197 -8.26 -32.18 1.49
CA GLU A 197 -8.92 -32.11 2.81
C GLU A 197 -8.54 -30.88 3.65
N ARG A 198 -7.60 -30.01 3.24
CA ARG A 198 -7.18 -28.87 4.08
C ARG A 198 -7.04 -27.58 3.28
N ARG A 199 -8.11 -26.77 3.36
CA ARG A 199 -8.15 -25.31 3.18
C ARG A 199 -8.11 -24.79 1.71
N THR A 200 -9.24 -24.89 1.02
CA THR A 200 -9.55 -23.95 -0.08
C THR A 200 -9.88 -22.59 0.52
N GLY A 201 -8.91 -21.69 0.59
CA GLY A 201 -9.11 -20.31 1.03
C GLY A 201 -9.29 -19.41 -0.20
N GLN A 202 -10.37 -18.62 -0.25
CA GLN A 202 -10.31 -17.41 -1.06
C GLN A 202 -9.55 -16.38 -0.24
N ALA A 203 -8.59 -15.68 -0.83
CA ALA A 203 -7.89 -14.58 -0.20
C ALA A 203 -8.17 -13.29 -0.99
N ILE A 204 -8.55 -12.24 -0.27
CA ILE A 204 -8.69 -10.89 -0.81
C ILE A 204 -7.32 -10.24 -0.82
N ARG A 205 -6.95 -9.61 -1.94
CA ARG A 205 -5.78 -8.76 -2.04
C ARG A 205 -6.21 -7.34 -2.32
N ILE A 206 -5.81 -6.42 -1.44
CA ILE A 206 -5.97 -4.99 -1.68
C ILE A 206 -5.07 -4.61 -2.87
N PRO A 207 -5.63 -4.01 -3.94
CA PRO A 207 -4.83 -3.56 -5.07
C PRO A 207 -3.90 -2.40 -4.67
N VAL A 208 -2.87 -2.17 -5.47
CA VAL A 208 -2.04 -0.98 -5.29
C VAL A 208 -2.87 0.21 -5.73
N MET A 209 -3.01 1.21 -4.85
CA MET A 209 -3.66 2.48 -5.19
C MET A 209 -2.65 3.37 -5.89
N GLU A 210 -3.13 4.14 -6.86
CA GLU A 210 -2.31 5.14 -7.53
C GLU A 210 -2.40 6.47 -6.77
N LEU A 211 -1.25 6.91 -6.25
CA LEU A 211 -1.10 8.10 -5.43
C LEU A 211 0.01 8.97 -6.02
N ARG A 212 -0.33 10.18 -6.45
CA ARG A 212 0.64 11.16 -6.97
C ARG A 212 0.04 12.56 -6.97
N ASP A 213 0.90 13.57 -6.90
CA ASP A 213 0.51 14.98 -6.99
C ASP A 213 0.17 15.33 -8.45
N VAL A 214 -1.12 15.50 -8.76
CA VAL A 214 -1.60 15.84 -10.11
C VAL A 214 -1.87 17.33 -10.27
N ASN A 215 -1.98 18.08 -9.18
CA ASN A 215 -2.32 19.51 -9.18
C ASN A 215 -1.18 20.45 -8.73
N SER A 216 0.01 19.89 -8.50
CA SER A 216 1.23 20.59 -8.05
C SER A 216 1.09 21.28 -6.69
N ASP A 217 0.25 20.78 -5.79
CA ASP A 217 0.09 21.34 -4.44
C ASP A 217 0.97 20.66 -3.39
N GLY A 218 1.72 19.64 -3.80
CA GLY A 218 2.64 18.87 -2.98
C GLY A 218 1.98 17.81 -2.10
N ALA A 219 0.66 17.61 -2.17
CA ALA A 219 -0.04 16.47 -1.59
C ALA A 219 -0.20 15.37 -2.64
N ASN A 220 -0.15 14.10 -2.21
CA ASN A 220 -0.45 13.00 -3.12
C ASN A 220 -1.97 12.88 -3.27
N ASP A 221 -2.45 13.07 -4.49
CA ASP A 221 -3.84 12.86 -4.88
C ASP A 221 -4.11 11.37 -5.10
N LEU A 222 -5.38 10.97 -5.01
CA LEU A 222 -5.80 9.59 -5.22
C LEU A 222 -6.45 9.42 -6.59
N ILE A 223 -5.92 8.48 -7.36
CA ILE A 223 -6.43 8.08 -8.67
C ILE A 223 -7.02 6.68 -8.55
N SER A 224 -8.31 6.57 -8.88
CA SER A 224 -9.08 5.33 -8.86
C SER A 224 -9.56 5.03 -10.29
N GLN A 225 -8.92 4.06 -10.93
CA GLN A 225 -9.27 3.63 -12.28
C GLN A 225 -9.83 2.20 -12.25
N THR A 226 -11.02 2.03 -12.83
CA THR A 226 -11.65 0.75 -13.14
C THR A 226 -12.00 0.69 -14.62
N ASP A 227 -12.41 -0.47 -15.12
CA ASP A 227 -12.91 -0.60 -16.49
C ASP A 227 -14.12 0.32 -16.79
N GLU A 228 -14.85 0.78 -15.76
CA GLU A 228 -16.04 1.62 -15.91
C GLU A 228 -15.76 3.12 -15.72
N ARG A 229 -14.73 3.49 -14.96
CA ARG A 229 -14.53 4.87 -14.53
C ARG A 229 -13.10 5.20 -14.13
N LEU A 230 -12.70 6.43 -14.45
CA LEU A 230 -11.54 7.10 -13.83
C LEU A 230 -12.06 8.19 -12.89
N ASP A 231 -11.79 8.04 -11.60
CA ASP A 231 -12.10 9.01 -10.55
C ASP A 231 -10.80 9.56 -9.95
N VAL A 232 -10.69 10.89 -9.83
CA VAL A 232 -9.55 11.55 -9.19
C VAL A 232 -10.01 12.40 -8.02
N PHE A 233 -9.37 12.20 -6.87
CA PHE A 233 -9.63 12.90 -5.62
C PHE A 233 -8.45 13.78 -5.29
N ILE A 234 -8.60 15.09 -5.50
CA ILE A 234 -7.57 16.07 -5.17
C ILE A 234 -7.48 16.19 -3.65
N ALA A 235 -6.33 15.85 -3.10
CA ALA A 235 -6.05 15.88 -1.68
C ALA A 235 -5.93 17.32 -1.16
N SER A 236 -6.09 17.50 0.15
CA SER A 236 -5.86 18.79 0.78
C SER A 236 -5.42 18.65 2.22
N ARG A 237 -4.17 19.07 2.50
CA ARG A 237 -3.64 19.15 3.87
C ARG A 237 -4.31 20.20 4.75
N ALA A 238 -5.04 21.15 4.15
CA ALA A 238 -5.67 22.26 4.85
C ALA A 238 -7.17 22.06 5.09
N ALA A 239 -7.78 21.05 4.46
CA ALA A 239 -9.20 20.76 4.60
C ALA A 239 -9.50 19.95 5.87
N ASN A 240 -10.78 19.79 6.17
CA ASN A 240 -11.24 18.97 7.31
C ASN A 240 -11.06 17.46 7.07
N ALA A 241 -10.94 17.05 5.81
CA ALA A 241 -10.69 15.67 5.40
C ALA A 241 -9.59 15.71 4.34
N TYR A 242 -8.63 14.79 4.42
CA TYR A 242 -7.48 14.77 3.51
C TYR A 242 -7.93 14.54 2.06
N PHE A 243 -8.86 13.59 1.84
CA PHE A 243 -9.53 13.42 0.55
C PHE A 243 -10.98 13.91 0.60
N PRO A 244 -11.51 14.51 -0.48
CA PRO A 244 -12.93 14.83 -0.59
C PRO A 244 -13.77 13.54 -0.67
N MET A 245 -15.00 13.59 -0.14
CA MET A 245 -15.94 12.45 -0.15
C MET A 245 -16.49 12.10 -1.54
N THR A 246 -16.25 12.96 -2.53
CA THR A 246 -16.62 12.76 -3.93
C THR A 246 -15.42 13.10 -4.80
N PRO A 247 -15.27 12.46 -5.97
CA PRO A 247 -14.19 12.80 -6.89
C PRO A 247 -14.20 14.29 -7.23
N SER A 248 -13.02 14.89 -7.34
CA SER A 248 -12.86 16.25 -7.84
C SER A 248 -13.19 16.33 -9.33
N TYR A 249 -12.89 15.27 -10.07
CA TYR A 249 -13.36 15.03 -11.42
C TYR A 249 -13.44 13.54 -11.72
N SER A 250 -14.29 13.19 -12.68
CA SER A 250 -14.54 11.81 -13.09
C SER A 250 -14.66 11.74 -14.61
N LEU A 251 -14.16 10.66 -15.19
CA LEU A 251 -14.39 10.27 -16.58
C LEU A 251 -15.18 8.96 -16.60
N ASP A 252 -16.34 8.97 -17.27
CA ASP A 252 -17.18 7.79 -17.46
C ASP A 252 -16.65 7.00 -18.66
N ILE A 253 -15.92 5.92 -18.38
CA ILE A 253 -15.30 5.07 -19.40
C ILE A 253 -16.38 4.23 -20.09
N ALA A 254 -17.32 3.70 -19.32
CA ALA A 254 -18.43 2.92 -19.85
C ALA A 254 -19.28 3.72 -20.87
N GLU A 255 -19.56 5.00 -20.59
CA GLU A 255 -20.27 5.89 -21.53
C GLU A 255 -19.46 6.15 -22.81
N ILE A 256 -18.12 6.25 -22.71
CA ILE A 256 -17.24 6.39 -23.87
C ILE A 256 -17.32 5.12 -24.72
N GLU A 257 -17.21 3.95 -24.12
CA GLU A 257 -17.28 2.66 -24.81
C GLU A 257 -18.64 2.45 -25.48
N GLU A 258 -19.75 2.76 -24.79
CA GLU A 258 -21.10 2.67 -25.37
C GLU A 258 -21.22 3.56 -26.62
N ARG A 259 -20.66 4.77 -26.58
CA ARG A 259 -20.66 5.72 -27.70
C ARG A 259 -19.79 5.25 -28.87
N LEU A 260 -18.66 4.59 -28.59
CA LEU A 260 -17.79 4.01 -29.61
C LEU A 260 -18.40 2.75 -30.24
N GLY A 261 -19.23 2.03 -29.49
CA GLY A 261 -19.97 0.84 -29.92
C GLY A 261 -19.21 -0.46 -29.66
N GLU A 262 -19.93 -1.58 -29.71
CA GLU A 262 -19.38 -2.90 -29.45
C GLU A 262 -18.56 -3.45 -30.63
N PHE A 263 -17.53 -4.21 -30.26
CA PHE A 263 -16.63 -4.89 -31.18
C PHE A 263 -17.28 -6.15 -31.77
N ASP A 264 -17.73 -6.09 -33.03
CA ASP A 264 -18.26 -7.27 -33.74
C ASP A 264 -17.12 -8.15 -34.29
N ILE A 265 -16.65 -9.09 -33.46
CA ILE A 265 -15.59 -10.07 -33.79
C ILE A 265 -15.91 -10.86 -35.07
N ASP A 266 -17.19 -11.09 -35.36
CA ASP A 266 -17.62 -11.94 -36.47
C ASP A 266 -17.53 -11.24 -37.84
N ASN A 267 -17.42 -9.89 -37.86
CA ASN A 267 -17.24 -9.08 -39.07
C ASN A 267 -15.85 -8.45 -39.20
N LEU A 268 -14.86 -8.89 -38.42
CA LEU A 268 -13.54 -8.26 -38.42
C LEU A 268 -12.75 -8.47 -39.71
N ASP A 269 -12.46 -7.37 -40.40
CA ASP A 269 -11.44 -7.34 -41.45
C ASP A 269 -10.08 -6.96 -40.84
N PHE A 270 -9.26 -7.96 -40.50
CA PHE A 270 -7.89 -7.78 -40.01
C PHE A 270 -6.96 -7.07 -41.02
N SER A 271 -7.39 -6.84 -42.27
CA SER A 271 -6.66 -6.00 -43.22
C SER A 271 -6.80 -4.50 -42.94
N ASN A 272 -7.72 -4.08 -42.05
CA ASN A 272 -7.94 -2.69 -41.67
C ASN A 272 -7.68 -2.45 -40.17
N LEU A 273 -6.44 -2.67 -39.73
CA LEU A 273 -5.97 -2.39 -38.35
C LEU A 273 -6.19 -0.93 -37.90
N THR A 274 -6.32 0.01 -38.84
CA THR A 274 -6.69 1.40 -38.55
C THR A 274 -8.15 1.56 -38.12
N GLY A 275 -9.05 0.69 -38.57
CA GLY A 275 -10.46 0.67 -38.13
C GLY A 275 -10.63 0.21 -36.68
N LEU A 276 -9.71 -0.63 -36.18
CA LEU A 276 -9.64 -1.06 -34.78
C LEU A 276 -9.38 0.12 -33.82
N LEU A 277 -8.59 1.11 -34.24
CA LEU A 277 -8.35 2.31 -33.43
C LEU A 277 -9.61 3.18 -33.27
N ALA A 278 -10.58 3.10 -34.21
CA ALA A 278 -11.79 3.91 -34.19
C ALA A 278 -12.79 3.49 -33.08
N LEU A 279 -12.62 2.29 -32.51
CA LEU A 279 -13.52 1.70 -31.51
C LEU A 279 -12.88 1.61 -30.12
N THR A 280 -11.69 2.17 -29.94
CA THR A 280 -10.95 2.12 -28.67
C THR A 280 -10.83 3.51 -28.08
N HIS A 281 -10.72 3.56 -26.76
CA HIS A 281 -10.37 4.77 -26.04
C HIS A 281 -9.00 4.61 -25.36
N GLU A 282 -8.42 5.72 -24.93
CA GLU A 282 -7.22 5.76 -24.11
C GLU A 282 -7.17 7.09 -23.35
N GLU A 283 -6.90 7.01 -22.06
CA GLU A 283 -6.82 8.12 -21.14
C GLU A 283 -5.42 8.15 -20.49
N VAL A 284 -4.77 9.31 -20.60
CA VAL A 284 -3.45 9.54 -20.02
C VAL A 284 -3.49 10.85 -19.25
N LEU A 285 -3.11 10.79 -17.99
CA LEU A 285 -2.86 11.95 -17.15
C LEU A 285 -1.36 12.25 -17.16
N GLU A 286 -0.98 13.41 -17.71
CA GLU A 286 0.42 13.84 -17.82
C GLU A 286 0.52 15.37 -17.97
N ASP A 287 1.57 15.99 -17.43
CA ASP A 287 1.86 17.41 -17.66
C ASP A 287 2.38 17.62 -19.09
N VAL A 288 1.49 18.02 -20.00
CA VAL A 288 1.80 18.22 -21.42
C VAL A 288 2.37 19.62 -21.70
N ASN A 289 2.08 20.61 -20.84
CA ASN A 289 2.44 22.02 -21.08
C ASN A 289 3.61 22.52 -20.20
N GLY A 290 4.11 21.68 -19.30
CA GLY A 290 5.23 21.96 -18.40
C GLY A 290 4.88 22.90 -17.25
N ASP A 291 3.61 23.00 -16.85
CA ASP A 291 3.17 23.86 -15.75
C ASP A 291 3.17 23.15 -14.38
N GLY A 292 3.50 21.86 -14.34
CA GLY A 292 3.54 21.02 -13.14
C GLY A 292 2.19 20.44 -12.75
N ILE A 293 1.12 20.72 -13.49
CA ILE A 293 -0.23 20.17 -13.30
C ILE A 293 -0.50 19.17 -14.43
N GLU A 294 -1.01 18.00 -14.09
CA GLU A 294 -1.34 17.00 -15.10
C GLU A 294 -2.57 17.42 -15.92
N ASP A 295 -2.44 17.34 -17.24
CA ASP A 295 -3.53 17.47 -18.19
C ASP A 295 -4.07 16.07 -18.53
N LEU A 296 -5.33 16.00 -18.98
CA LEU A 296 -5.91 14.75 -19.50
C LEU A 296 -5.84 14.72 -21.03
N LEU A 297 -5.08 13.77 -21.55
CA LEU A 297 -5.14 13.33 -22.94
C LEU A 297 -6.16 12.21 -23.05
N LEU A 298 -7.25 12.47 -23.78
CA LEU A 298 -8.30 11.49 -24.04
C LEU A 298 -8.40 11.21 -25.54
N ARG A 299 -8.10 9.98 -25.93
CA ARG A 299 -8.38 9.46 -27.27
C ARG A 299 -9.71 8.72 -27.26
N GLU A 300 -10.59 9.09 -28.18
CA GLU A 300 -11.87 8.41 -28.44
C GLU A 300 -11.91 8.10 -29.94
N GLY A 301 -11.63 6.85 -30.31
CA GLY A 301 -11.51 6.49 -31.71
C GLY A 301 -10.38 7.27 -32.41
N GLY A 302 -10.74 8.00 -33.48
CA GLY A 302 -9.85 8.89 -34.24
C GLY A 302 -9.76 10.33 -33.75
N LYS A 303 -10.40 10.66 -32.61
CA LYS A 303 -10.39 12.00 -32.00
C LYS A 303 -9.50 11.97 -30.77
N VAL A 304 -8.56 12.91 -30.67
CA VAL A 304 -7.76 13.14 -29.45
C VAL A 304 -8.14 14.50 -28.89
N SER A 305 -8.53 14.54 -27.62
CA SER A 305 -8.88 15.75 -26.88
C SER A 305 -7.90 15.96 -25.74
N LEU A 306 -7.39 17.18 -25.60
CA LEU A 306 -6.59 17.60 -24.45
C LEU A 306 -7.47 18.43 -23.53
N PHE A 307 -7.65 18.00 -22.29
CA PHE A 307 -8.35 18.74 -21.25
C PHE A 307 -7.35 19.33 -20.26
N GLY A 308 -7.66 20.55 -19.83
CA GLY A 308 -6.77 21.30 -18.96
C GLY A 308 -6.88 20.89 -17.51
N GLY A 309 -5.76 20.52 -16.90
CA GLY A 309 -5.63 20.47 -15.45
C GLY A 309 -5.70 21.87 -14.83
N THR A 310 -6.12 21.91 -13.57
CA THR A 310 -6.19 23.10 -12.71
C THR A 310 -5.81 22.71 -11.28
N THR A 311 -5.54 23.69 -10.43
CA THR A 311 -5.22 23.46 -9.00
C THR A 311 -6.36 22.79 -8.21
N THR A 312 -7.58 22.76 -8.75
CA THR A 312 -8.75 22.19 -8.07
C THR A 312 -9.35 20.97 -8.80
N GLY A 313 -8.72 20.50 -9.88
CA GLY A 313 -9.23 19.41 -10.70
C GLY A 313 -9.04 19.65 -12.20
N MET A 314 -10.04 19.30 -13.02
CA MET A 314 -9.92 19.21 -14.48
C MET A 314 -11.07 19.93 -15.20
N GLU A 315 -10.80 20.67 -16.27
CA GLU A 315 -11.81 21.33 -17.11
C GLU A 315 -12.33 20.40 -18.22
N LEU A 316 -13.18 19.43 -17.84
CA LEU A 316 -13.70 18.40 -18.77
C LEU A 316 -14.78 18.90 -19.75
N THR A 317 -15.39 20.06 -19.52
CA THR A 317 -16.48 20.55 -20.38
C THR A 317 -15.98 21.17 -21.69
N ARG A 318 -14.73 21.63 -21.73
CA ARG A 318 -14.16 22.36 -22.85
C ARG A 318 -12.70 21.92 -23.08
N PRO A 319 -12.43 21.07 -24.09
CA PRO A 319 -11.06 20.69 -24.38
C PRO A 319 -10.23 21.92 -24.77
N LYS A 320 -9.00 22.01 -24.25
CA LYS A 320 -7.97 22.99 -24.64
C LYS A 320 -7.65 22.85 -26.14
N GLN A 321 -7.55 21.61 -26.61
CA GLN A 321 -7.24 21.29 -28.00
C GLN A 321 -7.95 20.00 -28.43
N VAL A 322 -8.34 19.93 -29.70
CA VAL A 322 -8.90 18.72 -30.33
C VAL A 322 -8.16 18.46 -31.63
N LEU A 323 -7.64 17.25 -31.78
CA LEU A 323 -7.05 16.74 -33.00
C LEU A 323 -8.00 15.68 -33.59
N ARG A 324 -8.18 15.71 -34.91
CA ARG A 324 -9.00 14.74 -35.65
C ARG A 324 -8.17 14.24 -36.83
N SER A 325 -8.15 12.93 -37.06
CA SER A 325 -7.62 12.34 -38.29
C SER A 325 -8.61 12.50 -39.44
#